data_AF-A0A7W2B7M3-F1
#
_entry.id   AF-A0A7W2B7M3-F1
#
_cell.length_a   1.000
_cell.length_b   1.000
_cell.length_c   1.000
_cell.angle_alpha   90.00
_cell.angle_beta   90.00
_cell.angle_gamma   90.00
#
_symmetry.space_group_name_H-M   'P 1'
#
loop_
_entity.id
_entity.type
_entity.pdbx_description
1 polymer ?
#
loop_
_entity_poly.entity_id
_entity_poly.type
_entity_poly.pdbx_seq_one_letter_code
_entity_poly.pdbx_strand_id
1 'polypeptide(L)'
;SQVFSDRVYTDYDSLLPVAEELGLTVQTSDWITRESAGYNTLLGKPELLQAIFSAESMEEKRNTEAFEVQPKTLVAARMVEYAIEEDMAFEDVADEVKDFLKSQGALDKAVSEGELALGSLEAGQEVTGAEWSKPGMVTLVKRQGLHPEGLRAVFGVSKDALPAHVGMPIDDGRYVVFRVSKIVDLDEVTENDLDTAKRQLEQMMQQQQMDAYIASLREKANVRIKSDAIGLDGLNN
;
A
#
# COMPACT_ATOMS: atom_id res chain seq x y z
N SER A 1 34.92 12.96 11.30
CA SER A 1 36.05 13.61 11.97
C SER A 1 36.29 12.89 13.28
N GLN A 2 37.53 12.53 13.60
CA GLN A 2 37.88 11.86 14.86
C GLN A 2 37.46 12.68 16.09
N VAL A 3 37.59 14.01 15.99
CA VAL A 3 37.19 14.96 17.05
C VAL A 3 35.71 14.82 17.43
N PHE A 4 34.82 14.64 16.44
CA PHE A 4 33.38 14.46 16.72
C PHE A 4 33.12 13.18 17.51
N SER A 5 33.70 12.06 17.09
CA SER A 5 33.55 10.77 17.76
C SER A 5 34.08 10.80 19.20
N ASP A 6 35.25 11.40 19.42
CA ASP A 6 35.87 11.48 20.75
C ASP A 6 35.07 12.38 21.70
N ARG A 7 34.56 13.51 21.20
CA ARG A 7 33.78 14.46 21.98
C ARG A 7 32.42 13.92 22.37
N VAL A 8 31.68 13.31 21.44
CA VAL A 8 30.39 12.68 21.74
C VAL A 8 30.51 11.61 22.82
N TYR A 9 31.61 10.84 22.80
CA TYR A 9 31.89 9.81 23.80
C TYR A 9 32.29 10.40 25.16
N THR A 10 33.07 11.49 25.17
CA THR A 10 33.56 12.13 26.40
C THR A 10 32.45 12.91 27.10
N ASP A 11 31.69 13.69 26.35
CA ASP A 11 30.57 14.51 26.83
C ASP A 11 29.27 13.67 26.79
N TYR A 12 29.27 12.50 27.43
CA TYR A 12 28.22 11.48 27.31
C TYR A 12 26.82 11.94 27.77
N ASP A 13 26.73 13.01 28.56
CA ASP A 13 25.51 13.53 29.17
C ASP A 13 24.87 14.70 28.39
N SER A 14 25.48 15.19 27.30
CA SER A 14 24.91 16.24 26.46
C SER A 14 25.54 16.32 25.08
N LEU A 15 24.75 16.68 24.05
CA LEU A 15 25.26 16.98 22.71
C LEU A 15 25.65 18.47 22.54
N LEU A 16 25.27 19.33 23.49
CA LEU A 16 25.52 20.78 23.41
C LEU A 16 27.02 21.15 23.37
N PRO A 17 27.90 20.60 24.23
CA PRO A 17 29.32 20.96 24.21
C PRO A 17 29.98 20.64 22.86
N VAL A 18 29.62 19.48 22.29
CA VAL A 18 30.10 19.04 20.98
C VAL A 18 29.59 19.95 19.87
N ALA A 19 28.32 20.35 19.94
CA ALA A 19 27.70 21.23 18.96
C ALA A 19 28.33 22.63 18.99
N GLU A 20 28.58 23.20 20.17
CA GLU A 20 29.22 24.51 20.32
C GLU A 20 30.67 24.51 19.83
N GLU A 21 31.46 23.48 20.18
CA GLU A 21 32.87 23.38 19.75
C GLU A 21 33.02 23.25 18.23
N LEU A 22 32.11 22.50 17.59
CA LEU A 22 32.16 22.22 16.15
C LEU A 22 31.28 23.17 15.33
N GLY A 23 30.59 24.12 15.97
CA GLY A 23 29.66 25.04 15.30
C GLY A 23 28.46 24.36 14.65
N LEU A 24 28.00 23.24 15.22
CA LEU A 24 26.85 22.47 14.77
C LEU A 24 25.57 22.90 15.49
N THR A 25 24.41 22.47 14.98
CA THR A 25 23.11 22.70 15.62
C THR A 25 22.52 21.35 16.04
N VAL A 26 22.07 21.27 17.29
CA VAL A 26 21.33 20.09 17.79
C VAL A 26 19.94 20.10 17.15
N GLN A 27 19.55 18.96 16.57
CA GLN A 27 18.22 18.77 15.97
C GLN A 27 17.42 17.77 16.80
N THR A 28 16.11 18.01 16.90
CA THR A 28 15.17 17.10 17.54
C THR A 28 14.37 16.40 16.46
N SER A 29 14.34 15.06 16.46
CA SER A 29 13.49 14.29 15.57
C SER A 29 12.06 14.18 16.12
N ASP A 30 11.12 13.83 15.25
CA ASP A 30 9.85 13.26 15.67
C ASP A 30 10.04 11.89 16.34
N TRP A 31 8.94 11.29 16.80
CA TRP A 31 8.94 9.93 17.34
C TRP A 31 9.47 8.91 16.33
N ILE A 32 10.32 8.00 16.81
CA ILE A 32 10.92 6.91 16.04
C ILE A 32 10.70 5.60 16.79
N THR A 33 10.78 4.47 16.08
CA THR A 33 10.68 3.13 16.67
C THR A 33 12.02 2.41 16.59
N ARG A 34 12.14 1.24 17.23
CA ARG A 34 13.34 0.41 17.14
C ARG A 34 13.62 -0.06 15.71
N GLU A 35 12.58 -0.19 14.88
CA GLU A 35 12.67 -0.66 13.51
C GLU A 35 12.80 0.47 12.47
N SER A 36 12.33 1.68 12.77
CA SER A 36 12.22 2.75 11.78
C SER A 36 12.37 4.15 12.37
N ALA A 37 13.10 5.01 11.65
CA ALA A 37 13.16 6.45 11.91
C ALA A 37 12.14 7.26 11.08
N GLY A 38 11.11 6.60 10.51
CA GLY A 38 10.13 7.24 9.65
C GLY A 38 10.78 7.89 8.43
N TYR A 39 10.51 9.17 8.20
CA TYR A 39 11.06 9.94 7.08
C TYR A 39 12.50 10.45 7.33
N ASN A 40 13.04 10.28 8.54
CA ASN A 40 14.39 10.75 8.85
C ASN A 40 15.45 9.72 8.44
N THR A 41 15.88 9.82 7.18
CA THR A 41 16.89 8.92 6.59
C THR A 41 18.25 8.97 7.27
N LEU A 42 18.57 10.04 8.01
CA LEU A 42 19.83 10.16 8.75
C LEU A 42 19.85 9.29 10.02
N LEU A 43 18.68 9.01 10.59
CA LEU A 43 18.55 8.14 11.77
C LEU A 43 18.22 6.69 11.40
N GLY A 44 17.85 6.41 10.16
CA GLY A 44 17.41 5.09 9.70
C GLY A 44 18.49 4.01 9.58
N LYS A 45 19.73 4.28 9.99
CA LYS A 45 20.80 3.27 9.98
C LYS A 45 20.52 2.23 11.08
N PRO A 46 20.45 0.92 10.78
CA PRO A 46 20.08 -0.09 11.78
C PRO A 46 20.95 -0.09 13.04
N GLU A 47 22.27 0.09 12.89
CA GLU A 47 23.19 0.11 14.03
C GLU A 47 22.99 1.35 14.91
N LEU A 48 22.64 2.49 14.31
CA LEU A 48 22.33 3.71 15.05
C LEU A 48 20.99 3.57 15.80
N LEU A 49 19.96 3.02 15.16
CA LEU A 49 18.68 2.73 15.83
C LEU A 49 18.89 1.80 17.02
N GLN A 50 19.68 0.74 16.86
CA GLN A 50 20.01 -0.16 17.96
C GLN A 50 20.72 0.57 19.11
N ALA A 51 21.64 1.50 18.81
CA ALA A 51 22.32 2.29 19.82
C ALA A 51 21.42 3.31 20.52
N ILE A 52 20.48 3.95 19.81
CA ILE A 52 19.49 4.87 20.39
C ILE A 52 18.60 4.13 21.39
N PHE A 53 18.22 2.89 21.09
CA PHE A 53 17.35 2.08 21.93
C PHE A 53 18.12 1.07 22.83
N SER A 54 19.40 1.32 23.08
CA SER A 54 20.23 0.55 24.02
C SER A 54 19.89 0.91 25.47
N ALA A 55 20.24 0.04 26.42
CA ALA A 55 20.03 0.31 27.86
C ALA A 55 20.75 1.60 28.30
N GLU A 56 21.95 1.87 27.78
CA GLU A 56 22.72 3.09 28.08
C GLU A 56 21.99 4.37 27.62
N SER A 57 21.36 4.33 26.45
CA SER A 57 20.60 5.46 25.92
C SER A 57 19.24 5.60 26.59
N MET A 58 18.57 4.49 26.92
CA MET A 58 17.22 4.51 27.52
C MET A 58 17.25 4.84 29.01
N GLU A 59 18.11 4.18 29.77
CA GLU A 59 18.14 4.25 31.24
C GLU A 59 19.07 5.37 31.72
N GLU A 60 20.29 5.43 31.17
CA GLU A 60 21.31 6.41 31.59
C GLU A 60 21.25 7.70 30.77
N LYS A 61 20.38 7.77 29.76
CA LYS A 61 20.26 8.89 28.82
C LYS A 61 21.63 9.28 28.28
N ARG A 62 22.48 8.32 27.90
CA ARG A 62 23.77 8.63 27.28
C ARG A 62 23.62 8.99 25.81
N ASN A 63 24.61 9.72 25.29
CA ASN A 63 24.79 9.89 23.86
C ASN A 63 25.20 8.55 23.23
N THR A 64 24.72 8.26 22.02
CA THR A 64 25.22 7.16 21.22
C THR A 64 26.64 7.44 20.75
N GLU A 65 27.37 6.40 20.34
CA GLU A 65 28.58 6.60 19.55
C GLU A 65 28.28 7.32 18.22
N ALA A 66 29.32 7.82 17.57
CA ALA A 66 29.21 8.48 16.28
C ALA A 66 29.14 7.45 15.14
N PHE A 67 27.99 7.39 14.48
CA PHE A 67 27.76 6.51 13.35
C PHE A 67 27.91 7.24 12.03
N GLU A 68 28.66 6.66 11.08
CA GLU A 68 28.62 7.12 9.69
C GLU A 68 27.35 6.60 9.02
N VAL A 69 26.42 7.51 8.72
CA VAL A 69 25.09 7.18 8.16
C VAL A 69 25.05 7.37 6.64
N GLN A 70 25.93 8.22 6.11
CA GLN A 70 26.17 8.45 4.69
C GLN A 70 27.66 8.80 4.51
N PRO A 71 28.24 8.67 3.29
CA PRO A 71 29.63 9.05 3.07
C PRO A 71 29.94 10.46 3.58
N LYS A 72 30.91 10.56 4.50
CA LYS A 72 31.32 11.82 5.14
C LYS A 72 30.27 12.46 6.08
N THR A 73 29.24 11.73 6.47
CA THR A 73 28.19 12.22 7.37
C THR A 73 28.16 11.34 8.63
N LEU A 74 28.59 11.92 9.75
CA LEU A 74 28.53 11.30 11.07
C LEU A 74 27.32 11.84 11.83
N VAL A 75 26.61 10.94 12.51
CA VAL A 75 25.48 11.26 13.37
C VAL A 75 25.68 10.58 14.70
N ALA A 76 25.43 11.32 15.77
CA ALA A 76 25.25 10.81 17.10
C ALA A 76 23.89 11.31 17.61
N ALA A 77 23.23 10.50 18.43
CA ALA A 77 21.91 10.78 18.93
C ALA A 77 21.90 10.68 20.46
N ARG A 78 20.91 11.33 21.08
CA ARG A 78 20.63 11.24 22.51
C ARG A 78 19.14 11.08 22.67
N MET A 79 18.72 10.10 23.45
CA MET A 79 17.31 9.91 23.74
C MET A 79 16.83 11.01 24.70
N VAL A 80 15.91 11.87 24.23
CA VAL A 80 15.30 12.91 25.06
C VAL A 80 14.11 12.33 25.83
N GLU A 81 13.24 11.63 25.11
CA GLU A 81 12.00 11.07 25.65
C GLU A 81 11.86 9.59 25.23
N TYR A 82 11.25 8.78 26.09
CA TYR A 82 10.95 7.37 25.80
C TYR A 82 9.51 7.11 26.21
N ALA A 83 8.67 6.80 25.23
CA ALA A 83 7.32 6.32 25.44
C ALA A 83 7.30 4.80 25.23
N ILE A 84 6.64 4.09 26.14
CA ILE A 84 6.33 2.67 25.93
C ILE A 84 5.18 2.62 24.93
N GLU A 85 5.21 1.63 24.04
CA GLU A 85 4.06 1.32 23.18
C GLU A 85 2.88 0.92 24.07
N GLU A 86 1.90 1.82 24.17
CA GLU A 86 0.65 1.60 24.87
C GLU A 86 -0.48 1.64 23.86
N ASP A 87 -1.48 0.78 24.06
CA ASP A 87 -2.72 0.86 23.29
C ASP A 87 -3.35 2.23 23.54
N MET A 88 -3.56 3.01 22.47
CA MET A 88 -4.25 4.28 22.58
C MET A 88 -5.63 4.05 23.20
N ALA A 89 -6.06 4.95 24.10
CA ALA A 89 -7.38 4.84 24.67
C ALA A 89 -8.43 4.93 23.55
N PHE A 90 -9.51 4.15 23.66
CA PHE A 90 -10.59 4.21 22.66
C PHE A 90 -11.08 5.64 22.44
N GLU A 91 -11.10 6.47 23.49
CA GLU A 91 -11.48 7.88 23.43
C GLU A 91 -10.60 8.71 22.49
N ASP A 92 -9.30 8.40 22.39
CA ASP A 92 -8.34 9.11 21.55
C ASP A 92 -8.43 8.69 20.06
N VAL A 93 -8.90 7.47 19.78
CA VAL A 93 -9.04 6.93 18.41
C VAL A 93 -10.49 6.77 17.94
N ALA A 94 -11.46 7.15 18.77
CA ALA A 94 -12.88 6.88 18.52
C ALA A 94 -13.37 7.48 17.20
N ASP A 95 -12.94 8.69 16.88
CA ASP A 95 -13.34 9.37 15.65
C ASP A 95 -12.74 8.71 14.41
N GLU A 96 -11.47 8.29 14.47
CA GLU A 96 -10.79 7.56 13.39
C GLU A 96 -11.46 6.20 13.14
N VAL A 97 -11.72 5.44 14.21
CA VAL A 97 -12.42 4.15 14.14
C VAL A 97 -13.82 4.32 13.56
N LYS A 98 -14.53 5.38 13.97
CA LYS A 98 -15.87 5.67 13.46
C LYS A 98 -15.86 6.00 11.97
N ASP A 99 -14.90 6.77 11.50
CA ASP A 99 -14.78 7.11 10.08
C ASP A 99 -14.35 5.91 9.24
N PHE A 100 -13.46 5.06 9.78
CA PHE A 100 -13.14 3.76 9.20
C PHE A 100 -14.38 2.87 9.05
N LEU A 101 -15.15 2.69 10.14
CA LEU A 101 -16.35 1.85 10.13
C LEU A 101 -17.45 2.40 9.20
N LYS A 102 -17.60 3.72 9.09
CA LYS A 102 -18.51 4.32 8.10
C LYS A 102 -18.07 4.02 6.68
N SER A 103 -16.78 4.15 6.39
CA SER A 103 -16.22 3.86 5.06
C SER A 103 -16.43 2.39 4.70
N GLN A 104 -16.10 1.49 5.62
CA GLN A 104 -16.32 0.05 5.44
C GLN A 104 -17.80 -0.27 5.23
N GLY A 105 -18.69 0.23 6.10
CA GLY A 105 -20.12 0.01 5.97
C GLY A 105 -20.71 0.59 4.68
N ALA A 106 -20.17 1.70 4.17
CA ALA A 106 -20.56 2.26 2.88
C ALA A 106 -20.14 1.36 1.72
N LEU A 107 -18.93 0.79 1.77
CA LEU A 107 -18.43 -0.15 0.77
C LEU A 107 -19.25 -1.44 0.75
N ASP A 108 -19.47 -2.06 1.91
CA ASP A 108 -20.26 -3.29 2.03
C ASP A 108 -21.68 -3.09 1.50
N LYS A 109 -22.27 -1.94 1.81
CA LYS A 109 -23.60 -1.57 1.33
C LYS A 109 -23.61 -1.34 -0.19
N ALA A 110 -22.61 -0.67 -0.74
CA ALA A 110 -22.49 -0.46 -2.19
C ALA A 110 -22.35 -1.79 -2.95
N VAL A 111 -21.59 -2.75 -2.41
CA VAL A 111 -21.47 -4.09 -2.97
C VAL A 111 -22.82 -4.81 -2.93
N SER A 112 -23.47 -4.85 -1.77
CA SER A 112 -24.75 -5.52 -1.60
C SER A 112 -25.84 -4.95 -2.51
N GLU A 113 -25.97 -3.62 -2.58
CA GLU A 113 -26.94 -2.97 -3.47
C GLU A 113 -26.59 -3.20 -4.95
N GLY A 114 -25.31 -3.19 -5.29
CA GLY A 114 -24.82 -3.47 -6.64
C GLY A 114 -25.11 -4.88 -7.12
N GLU A 115 -24.92 -5.89 -6.26
CA GLU A 115 -25.25 -7.28 -6.55
C GLU A 115 -26.75 -7.51 -6.69
N LEU A 116 -27.57 -6.87 -5.85
CA LEU A 116 -29.03 -6.89 -5.99
C LEU A 116 -29.49 -6.24 -7.30
N ALA A 117 -28.86 -5.13 -7.68
CA ALA A 117 -29.12 -4.47 -8.96
C ALA A 117 -28.71 -5.35 -10.15
N LEU A 118 -27.55 -6.01 -10.08
CA LEU A 118 -27.10 -6.96 -11.10
C LEU A 118 -28.10 -8.12 -11.25
N GLY A 119 -28.51 -8.75 -10.14
CA GLY A 119 -29.49 -9.84 -10.17
C GLY A 119 -30.84 -9.41 -10.76
N SER A 120 -31.27 -8.18 -10.48
CA SER A 120 -32.49 -7.60 -11.07
C SER A 120 -32.35 -7.42 -12.58
N LEU A 121 -31.20 -6.91 -13.05
CA LEU A 121 -30.90 -6.73 -14.48
C LEU A 121 -30.80 -8.07 -15.22
N GLU A 122 -30.22 -9.09 -14.60
CA GLU A 122 -30.17 -10.45 -15.13
C GLU A 122 -31.56 -11.09 -15.24
N ALA A 123 -32.47 -10.76 -14.30
CA ALA A 123 -33.88 -11.14 -14.37
C ALA A 123 -34.70 -10.31 -15.38
N GLY A 124 -34.07 -9.38 -16.11
CA GLY A 124 -34.73 -8.51 -17.08
C GLY A 124 -35.56 -7.37 -16.45
N GLN A 125 -35.36 -7.09 -15.17
CA GLN A 125 -35.99 -5.96 -14.48
C GLN A 125 -35.15 -4.70 -14.65
N GLU A 126 -35.79 -3.53 -14.65
CA GLU A 126 -35.09 -2.25 -14.64
C GLU A 126 -34.69 -1.86 -13.21
N VAL A 127 -33.48 -1.33 -13.05
CA VAL A 127 -32.99 -0.79 -11.78
C VAL A 127 -33.35 0.69 -11.71
N THR A 128 -34.17 1.06 -10.74
CA THR A 128 -34.59 2.45 -10.53
C THR A 128 -33.47 3.29 -9.94
N GLY A 129 -33.24 4.49 -10.48
CA GLY A 129 -32.28 5.46 -9.92
C GLY A 129 -30.85 5.36 -10.45
N ALA A 130 -30.58 4.47 -11.41
CA ALA A 130 -29.31 4.38 -12.11
C ALA A 130 -29.43 4.93 -13.55
N GLU A 131 -28.56 5.87 -13.92
CA GLU A 131 -28.44 6.32 -15.31
C GLU A 131 -27.26 5.61 -15.99
N TRP A 132 -27.51 5.05 -17.18
CA TRP A 132 -26.45 4.45 -17.97
C TRP A 132 -25.54 5.53 -18.55
N SER A 133 -24.23 5.30 -18.46
CA SER A 133 -23.25 6.11 -19.18
C SER A 133 -23.40 5.95 -20.70
N LYS A 134 -22.79 6.87 -21.47
CA LYS A 134 -22.85 6.80 -22.94
C LYS A 134 -22.24 5.48 -23.43
N PRO A 135 -22.89 4.80 -24.38
CA PRO A 135 -22.35 3.56 -24.94
C PRO A 135 -21.02 3.82 -25.66
N GLY A 136 -20.05 2.94 -25.43
CA GLY A 136 -18.71 3.03 -25.98
C GLY A 136 -18.20 1.66 -26.45
N MET A 137 -17.40 1.64 -27.52
CA MET A 137 -16.74 0.44 -28.01
C MET A 137 -15.37 0.29 -27.35
N VAL A 138 -15.16 -0.81 -26.63
CA VAL A 138 -13.90 -1.08 -25.93
C VAL A 138 -13.12 -2.18 -26.63
N THR A 139 -11.79 -2.04 -26.64
CA THR A 139 -10.86 -3.11 -27.04
C THR A 139 -9.85 -3.35 -25.92
N LEU A 140 -9.13 -4.47 -25.94
CA LEU A 140 -8.07 -4.75 -24.97
C LEU A 140 -7.00 -3.63 -24.91
N VAL A 141 -6.77 -2.97 -26.04
CA VAL A 141 -5.83 -1.86 -26.21
C VAL A 141 -6.48 -0.50 -25.89
N LYS A 142 -7.72 -0.27 -26.37
CA LYS A 142 -8.48 0.97 -26.13
C LYS A 142 -9.57 0.71 -25.10
N ARG A 143 -9.20 0.82 -23.83
CA ARG A 143 -10.04 0.46 -22.66
C ARG A 143 -11.11 1.50 -22.31
N GLN A 144 -11.08 2.69 -22.91
CA GLN A 144 -12.01 3.80 -22.66
C GLN A 144 -12.26 4.11 -21.16
N GLY A 145 -11.23 4.01 -20.32
CA GLY A 145 -11.34 4.28 -18.89
C GLY A 145 -11.81 3.11 -18.03
N LEU A 146 -11.99 1.91 -18.60
CA LEU A 146 -12.22 0.69 -17.83
C LEU A 146 -10.98 0.29 -17.03
N HIS A 147 -11.19 -0.02 -15.74
CA HIS A 147 -10.19 -0.68 -14.92
C HIS A 147 -9.81 -2.05 -15.53
N PRO A 148 -8.57 -2.55 -15.38
CA PRO A 148 -8.14 -3.83 -15.97
C PRO A 148 -9.03 -5.03 -15.59
N GLU A 149 -9.65 -4.99 -14.42
CA GLU A 149 -10.53 -6.05 -13.93
C GLU A 149 -11.93 -5.97 -14.57
N GLY A 150 -12.49 -4.76 -14.69
CA GLY A 150 -13.73 -4.53 -15.46
C GLY A 150 -13.59 -4.88 -16.92
N LEU A 151 -12.43 -4.61 -17.52
CA LEU A 151 -12.12 -5.06 -18.87
C LEU A 151 -12.12 -6.58 -18.98
N ARG A 152 -11.50 -7.30 -18.03
CA ARG A 152 -11.50 -8.77 -18.02
C ARG A 152 -12.90 -9.34 -17.87
N ALA A 153 -13.71 -8.79 -16.97
CA ALA A 153 -15.09 -9.22 -16.77
C ALA A 153 -15.95 -9.02 -18.03
N VAL A 154 -15.84 -7.86 -18.69
CA VAL A 154 -16.56 -7.56 -19.94
C VAL A 154 -16.14 -8.47 -21.09
N PHE A 155 -14.84 -8.76 -21.24
CA PHE A 155 -14.33 -9.64 -22.30
C PHE A 155 -14.58 -11.13 -22.05
N GLY A 156 -14.96 -11.52 -20.83
CA GLY A 156 -15.37 -12.89 -20.49
C GLY A 156 -16.80 -13.24 -20.91
N VAL A 157 -17.59 -12.26 -21.36
CA VAL A 157 -19.00 -12.47 -21.75
C VAL A 157 -19.11 -13.26 -23.05
N SER A 158 -20.01 -14.25 -23.07
CA SER A 158 -20.33 -15.02 -24.29
C SER A 158 -21.15 -14.20 -25.28
N LYS A 159 -20.87 -14.39 -26.58
CA LYS A 159 -21.62 -13.77 -27.69
C LYS A 159 -23.07 -14.25 -27.80
N ASP A 160 -23.36 -15.43 -27.29
CA ASP A 160 -24.66 -16.09 -27.47
C ASP A 160 -25.73 -15.60 -26.47
N ALA A 161 -25.33 -14.84 -25.45
CA ALA A 161 -26.19 -14.40 -24.36
C ALA A 161 -26.18 -12.87 -24.21
N LEU A 162 -26.56 -12.15 -25.28
CA LEU A 162 -26.66 -10.69 -25.29
C LEU A 162 -28.13 -10.21 -25.17
N PRO A 163 -28.41 -9.13 -24.42
CA PRO A 163 -27.48 -8.34 -23.62
C PRO A 163 -27.06 -9.06 -22.34
N ALA A 164 -25.77 -9.00 -22.01
CA ALA A 164 -25.25 -9.52 -20.75
C ALA A 164 -24.96 -8.37 -19.79
N HIS A 165 -25.13 -8.62 -18.50
CA HIS A 165 -24.75 -7.71 -17.43
C HIS A 165 -23.60 -8.33 -16.63
N VAL A 166 -22.64 -7.51 -16.24
CA VAL A 166 -21.50 -7.93 -15.42
C VAL A 166 -21.27 -6.86 -14.37
N GLY A 167 -21.30 -7.23 -13.10
CA GLY A 167 -21.09 -6.31 -11.99
C GLY A 167 -19.81 -6.62 -11.23
N MET A 168 -19.15 -5.60 -10.70
CA MET A 168 -18.03 -5.78 -9.79
C MET A 168 -17.78 -4.57 -8.88
N PRO A 169 -17.21 -4.80 -7.67
CA PRO A 169 -16.59 -3.73 -6.91
C PRO A 169 -15.35 -3.21 -7.64
N ILE A 170 -15.05 -1.93 -7.44
CA ILE A 170 -13.81 -1.29 -7.88
C ILE A 170 -13.11 -0.62 -6.69
N ASP A 171 -11.79 -0.47 -6.79
CA ASP A 171 -10.90 -0.04 -5.69
C ASP A 171 -11.24 1.33 -5.07
N ASP A 172 -12.07 2.14 -5.72
CA ASP A 172 -12.54 3.42 -5.21
C ASP A 172 -13.82 3.31 -4.35
N GLY A 173 -14.19 2.10 -3.95
CA GLY A 173 -15.32 1.82 -3.05
C GLY A 173 -16.69 1.85 -3.72
N ARG A 174 -16.73 1.88 -5.06
CA ARG A 174 -17.98 1.82 -5.83
C ARG A 174 -18.23 0.40 -6.34
N TYR A 175 -19.49 0.12 -6.65
CA TYR A 175 -19.88 -1.04 -7.44
C TYR A 175 -20.31 -0.59 -8.83
N VAL A 176 -19.77 -1.20 -9.87
CA VAL A 176 -20.07 -0.84 -11.26
C VAL A 176 -20.68 -2.02 -11.99
N VAL A 177 -21.79 -1.77 -12.67
CA VAL A 177 -22.42 -2.73 -13.59
C VAL A 177 -22.17 -2.30 -15.03
N PHE A 178 -21.68 -3.24 -15.82
CA PHE A 178 -21.47 -3.11 -17.26
C PHE A 178 -22.56 -3.86 -18.01
N ARG A 179 -23.14 -3.22 -19.02
CA ARG A 179 -24.07 -3.85 -19.96
C ARG A 179 -23.38 -4.08 -21.30
N VAL A 180 -23.14 -5.33 -21.65
CA VAL A 180 -22.61 -5.72 -22.96
C VAL A 180 -23.78 -5.86 -23.92
N SER A 181 -23.92 -4.88 -24.81
CA SER A 181 -25.04 -4.85 -25.78
C SER A 181 -24.68 -5.48 -27.12
N LYS A 182 -23.42 -5.43 -27.51
CA LYS A 182 -22.93 -5.94 -28.80
C LYS A 182 -21.48 -6.36 -28.68
N ILE A 183 -21.15 -7.52 -29.24
CA ILE A 183 -19.78 -7.96 -29.47
C ILE A 183 -19.53 -7.91 -30.97
N VAL A 184 -18.41 -7.33 -31.38
CA VAL A 184 -18.01 -7.18 -32.79
C VAL A 184 -16.68 -7.90 -32.96
N ASP A 185 -16.64 -8.83 -33.90
CA ASP A 185 -15.41 -9.47 -34.32
C ASP A 185 -14.58 -8.54 -35.21
N LEU A 186 -13.25 -8.67 -35.15
CA LEU A 186 -12.41 -8.02 -36.15
C LEU A 186 -12.54 -8.78 -37.47
N ASP A 187 -12.98 -8.08 -38.52
CA ASP A 187 -13.22 -8.64 -39.85
C ASP A 187 -11.95 -9.20 -40.51
N GLU A 188 -10.77 -8.62 -40.20
CA GLU A 188 -9.47 -9.15 -40.60
C GLU A 188 -8.50 -9.09 -39.42
N VAL A 189 -8.04 -10.27 -38.98
CA VAL A 189 -6.93 -10.39 -38.06
C VAL A 189 -5.64 -10.41 -38.88
N THR A 190 -4.84 -9.34 -38.83
CA THR A 190 -3.56 -9.31 -39.54
C THR A 190 -2.51 -10.17 -38.81
N GLU A 191 -1.46 -10.61 -39.50
CA GLU A 191 -0.35 -11.32 -38.85
C GLU A 191 0.29 -10.48 -37.73
N ASN A 192 0.33 -9.15 -37.88
CA ASN A 192 0.81 -8.23 -36.84
C ASN A 192 -0.09 -8.19 -35.60
N ASP A 193 -1.41 -8.31 -35.77
CA ASP A 193 -2.36 -8.36 -34.66
C ASP A 193 -2.20 -9.68 -33.88
N LEU A 194 -2.03 -10.80 -34.60
CA LEU A 194 -1.74 -12.11 -34.01
C LEU A 194 -0.43 -12.13 -33.23
N ASP A 195 0.63 -11.59 -33.81
CA ASP A 195 1.95 -11.51 -33.20
C ASP A 195 1.96 -10.60 -31.95
N THR A 196 1.21 -9.49 -32.00
CA THR A 196 1.02 -8.61 -30.85
C THR A 196 0.20 -9.28 -29.75
N ALA A 197 -0.89 -9.97 -30.10
CA ALA A 197 -1.71 -10.71 -29.15
C ALA A 197 -0.93 -11.85 -28.47
N LYS A 198 -0.09 -12.58 -29.23
CA LYS A 198 0.80 -13.63 -28.68
C LYS A 198 1.76 -13.07 -27.65
N ARG A 199 2.47 -11.98 -27.97
CA ARG A 199 3.37 -11.31 -27.01
C ARG A 199 2.65 -10.85 -25.75
N GLN A 200 1.44 -10.32 -25.88
CA GLN A 200 0.64 -9.89 -24.73
C GLN A 200 0.23 -11.08 -23.87
N LEU A 201 -0.20 -12.18 -24.48
CA LEU A 201 -0.55 -13.40 -23.76
C LEU A 201 0.67 -13.99 -23.03
N GLU A 202 1.84 -14.02 -23.69
CA GLU A 202 3.10 -14.45 -23.08
C GLU A 202 3.47 -13.59 -21.87
N GLN A 203 3.35 -12.26 -21.96
CA GLN A 203 3.59 -11.35 -20.84
C GLN A 203 2.62 -11.60 -19.68
N MET A 204 1.33 -11.78 -19.96
CA MET A 204 0.34 -12.09 -18.93
C MET A 204 0.64 -13.42 -18.24
N MET A 205 0.99 -14.47 -18.99
CA MET A 205 1.35 -15.77 -18.44
C MET A 205 2.64 -15.69 -17.61
N GLN A 206 3.64 -14.92 -18.05
CA GLN A 206 4.88 -14.69 -17.28
C GLN A 206 4.60 -13.99 -15.95
N GLN A 207 3.76 -12.95 -15.96
CA GLN A 207 3.38 -12.25 -14.74
C GLN A 207 2.66 -13.20 -13.77
N GLN A 208 1.68 -13.95 -14.25
CA GLN A 208 0.94 -14.91 -13.43
C GLN A 208 1.84 -16.01 -12.85
N GLN A 209 2.81 -16.51 -13.63
CA GLN A 209 3.79 -17.47 -13.15
C GLN A 209 4.71 -16.86 -12.09
N MET A 210 5.12 -15.61 -12.25
CA MET A 210 5.97 -14.93 -11.28
C MET A 210 5.21 -14.65 -9.97
N ASP A 211 3.96 -14.22 -10.05
CA ASP A 211 3.10 -14.01 -8.89
C ASP A 211 2.88 -15.32 -8.12
N ALA A 212 2.58 -16.42 -8.83
CA ALA A 212 2.45 -17.75 -8.24
C ALA A 212 3.77 -18.25 -7.63
N TYR A 213 4.90 -17.99 -8.28
CA TYR A 213 6.22 -18.33 -7.76
C TYR A 213 6.53 -17.56 -6.48
N ILE A 214 6.30 -16.25 -6.45
CA ILE A 214 6.46 -15.40 -5.25
C ILE A 214 5.54 -15.87 -4.14
N ALA A 215 4.27 -16.17 -4.43
CA ALA A 215 3.33 -16.73 -3.46
C ALA A 215 3.86 -18.04 -2.86
N SER A 216 4.36 -18.95 -3.70
CA SER A 216 4.95 -20.23 -3.24
C SER A 216 6.22 -20.05 -2.42
N LEU A 217 7.04 -19.04 -2.73
CA LEU A 217 8.23 -18.69 -1.94
C LEU A 217 7.84 -18.11 -0.59
N ARG A 218 6.82 -17.25 -0.53
CA ARG A 218 6.28 -16.71 0.73
C ARG A 218 5.72 -17.80 1.62
N GLU A 219 4.97 -18.73 1.04
CA GLU A 219 4.43 -19.91 1.75
C GLU A 219 5.55 -20.78 2.32
N LYS A 220 6.56 -21.12 1.51
CA LYS A 220 7.72 -21.93 1.95
C LYS A 220 8.63 -21.23 2.94
N ALA A 221 8.76 -19.91 2.83
CA ALA A 221 9.57 -19.10 3.74
C ALA A 221 8.88 -18.86 5.10
N ASN A 222 7.66 -19.38 5.30
CA ASN A 222 6.88 -19.26 6.54
C ASN A 222 6.81 -17.81 7.04
N VAL A 223 6.60 -16.88 6.10
CA VAL A 223 6.55 -15.44 6.38
C VAL A 223 5.27 -15.15 7.16
N ARG A 224 5.40 -14.93 8.47
CA ARG A 224 4.33 -14.41 9.31
C ARG A 224 4.34 -12.89 9.23
N ILE A 225 3.47 -12.34 8.39
CA ILE A 225 3.13 -10.92 8.46
C ILE A 225 2.24 -10.75 9.69
N LYS A 226 2.71 -10.04 10.72
CA LYS A 226 1.84 -9.56 11.80
C LYS A 226 0.92 -8.50 11.18
N SER A 227 -0.36 -8.82 11.05
CA SER A 227 -1.41 -7.97 10.46
C SER A 227 -1.51 -6.60 11.12
N ASP A 228 -1.12 -6.50 12.40
CA ASP A 228 -1.13 -5.27 13.19
C ASP A 228 -0.23 -4.15 12.63
N ALA A 229 0.81 -4.48 11.86
CA ALA A 229 1.76 -3.49 11.33
C ALA A 229 1.40 -2.92 9.94
N ILE A 230 0.36 -3.45 9.26
CA ILE A 230 0.03 -3.05 7.88
C ILE A 230 -1.44 -2.56 7.74
N GLY A 231 -2.27 -2.61 8.78
CA GLY A 231 -3.64 -2.08 8.68
C GLY A 231 -4.49 -2.76 7.59
N LEU A 232 -4.19 -4.03 7.28
CA LEU A 232 -4.92 -4.86 6.32
C LEU A 232 -5.71 -5.97 7.04
N ASP A 233 -6.45 -5.61 8.08
CA ASP A 233 -7.52 -6.48 8.58
C ASP A 233 -8.74 -6.31 7.66
N GLY A 234 -8.81 -7.13 6.62
CA GLY A 234 -10.00 -7.17 5.76
C GLY A 234 -9.95 -8.03 4.50
N LEU A 235 -8.77 -8.49 4.03
CA LEU A 235 -8.68 -9.20 2.75
C LEU A 235 -8.17 -10.63 2.88
N ASN A 236 -8.83 -11.43 3.72
CA ASN A 236 -8.79 -12.88 3.63
C ASN A 236 -10.22 -13.43 3.63
N ASN A 237 -10.81 -13.51 2.44
CA ASN A 237 -11.69 -14.60 2.04
C ASN A 237 -11.59 -14.82 0.54
#